data_AF-A0A7C1KFQ1-F1
#
_entry.id   AF-A0A7C1KFQ1-F1
#
_cell.length_a   1.000
_cell.length_b   1.000
_cell.length_c   1.000
_cell.angle_alpha   90.00
_cell.angle_beta   90.00
_cell.angle_gamma   90.00
#
_symmetry.space_group_name_H-M   'P 1'
#
loop_
_entity.id
_entity.type
_entity.pdbx_description
1 polymer ?
#
loop_
_entity_poly.entity_id
_entity_poly.type
_entity_poly.pdbx_seq_one_letter_code
_entity_poly.pdbx_strand_id
1 'polypeptide(L)'
;MATQRRQSRGTLLGAAWEVAARYRAHNAYGSESRACRALQRRCPGFTARQCQNVFRRAVVLYDEAVALVAQHADALWRQMDVAADWCLDLGDLVDELRRRCPRFPVWVYRVALGWVFFWHHLK
;
A
#
# COMPACT_ATOMS: atom_id res chain seq x y z
N MET A 1 30.89 -10.76 12.16
CA MET A 1 29.64 -10.32 12.81
C MET A 1 28.90 -9.41 11.85
N ALA A 2 27.74 -9.82 11.32
CA ALA A 2 26.99 -9.00 10.37
C ALA A 2 26.29 -7.86 11.11
N THR A 3 26.60 -6.62 10.76
CA THR A 3 25.95 -5.42 11.28
C THR A 3 24.47 -5.47 10.89
N GLN A 4 23.61 -5.84 11.82
CA GLN A 4 22.17 -5.92 11.62
C GLN A 4 21.67 -4.51 11.30
N ARG A 5 21.45 -4.20 10.00
CA ARG A 5 20.94 -2.90 9.55
C ARG A 5 19.66 -2.60 10.33
N ARG A 6 19.71 -1.55 11.15
CA ARG A 6 18.59 -1.12 11.98
C ARG A 6 17.41 -0.81 11.07
N GLN A 7 16.35 -1.61 11.15
CA GLN A 7 15.19 -1.41 10.29
C GLN A 7 14.51 -0.09 10.61
N SER A 8 14.24 0.70 9.57
CA SER A 8 13.62 2.01 9.72
C SER A 8 12.10 1.87 9.85
N ARG A 9 11.46 2.90 10.42
CA ARG A 9 10.00 3.02 10.41
C ARG A 9 9.41 2.99 8.99
N GLY A 10 10.13 3.55 8.00
CA GLY A 10 9.73 3.52 6.60
C GLY A 10 9.68 2.11 6.03
N THR A 11 10.63 1.25 6.42
CA THR A 11 10.66 -0.16 6.03
C THR A 11 9.44 -0.92 6.58
N LEU A 12 9.06 -0.68 7.85
CA LEU A 12 7.85 -1.27 8.43
C LEU A 12 6.58 -0.82 7.69
N LEU A 13 6.48 0.48 7.37
CA LEU A 13 5.31 1.03 6.67
C LEU A 13 5.16 0.47 5.25
N GLY A 14 6.26 0.36 4.50
CA GLY A 14 6.27 -0.25 3.17
C GLY A 14 5.90 -1.74 3.22
N ALA A 15 6.50 -2.50 4.13
CA ALA A 15 6.17 -3.92 4.29
C ALA A 15 4.72 -4.14 4.72
N ALA A 16 4.18 -3.26 5.57
CA ALA A 16 2.79 -3.33 6.00
C ALA A 16 1.82 -3.08 4.84
N TRP A 17 2.12 -2.13 3.95
CA TRP A 17 1.36 -1.92 2.71
C TRP A 17 1.31 -3.21 1.89
N GLU A 18 2.45 -3.83 1.58
CA GLU A 18 2.48 -5.04 0.76
C GLU A 18 1.68 -6.20 1.38
N VAL A 19 1.76 -6.38 2.70
CA VAL A 19 0.98 -7.40 3.42
C VAL A 19 -0.51 -7.06 3.40
N ALA A 20 -0.89 -5.79 3.58
CA ALA A 20 -2.28 -5.34 3.53
C ALA A 20 -2.88 -5.50 2.13
N ALA A 21 -2.16 -5.14 1.07
CA ALA A 21 -2.59 -5.33 -0.31
C ALA A 21 -2.85 -6.81 -0.60
N ARG A 22 -1.92 -7.70 -0.23
CA ARG A 22 -2.11 -9.15 -0.39
C ARG A 22 -3.25 -9.71 0.46
N TYR A 23 -3.42 -9.20 1.67
CA TYR A 23 -4.52 -9.56 2.55
C TYR A 23 -5.87 -9.18 1.96
N ARG A 24 -6.02 -7.93 1.48
CA ARG A 24 -7.29 -7.43 0.92
C ARG A 24 -7.61 -8.02 -0.44
N ALA A 25 -6.65 -8.09 -1.35
CA ALA A 25 -6.90 -8.47 -2.73
C ALA A 25 -7.00 -9.98 -2.98
N HIS A 26 -6.26 -10.77 -2.20
CA HIS A 26 -6.14 -12.22 -2.44
C HIS A 26 -6.59 -13.06 -1.25
N ASN A 27 -6.99 -12.43 -0.14
CA ASN A 27 -7.18 -13.11 1.15
C ASN A 27 -5.97 -14.01 1.52
N ALA A 28 -4.75 -13.64 1.11
CA ALA A 28 -3.58 -14.52 1.09
C ALA A 28 -3.17 -15.07 2.48
N TYR A 29 -3.66 -14.44 3.55
CA TYR A 29 -3.33 -14.81 4.93
C TYR A 29 -4.52 -15.44 5.68
N GLY A 30 -5.74 -15.37 5.14
CA GLY A 30 -6.98 -15.87 5.75
C GLY A 30 -7.45 -15.15 7.02
N SER A 31 -6.57 -14.47 7.75
CA SER A 31 -6.90 -13.72 8.96
C SER A 31 -5.90 -12.59 9.23
N GLU A 32 -6.35 -11.54 9.93
CA GLU A 32 -5.51 -10.44 10.39
C GLU A 32 -4.34 -10.95 11.25
N SER A 33 -4.57 -11.90 12.15
CA SER A 33 -3.52 -12.44 13.04
C SER A 33 -2.41 -13.16 12.27
N ARG A 34 -2.72 -13.81 11.14
CA ARG A 34 -1.71 -14.42 10.26
C ARG A 34 -0.97 -13.36 9.44
N ALA A 35 -1.66 -12.33 8.95
CA ALA A 35 -1.05 -11.20 8.26
C ALA A 35 -0.07 -10.42 9.17
N CYS A 36 -0.48 -10.11 10.41
CA CYS A 36 0.38 -9.43 11.39
C CYS A 36 1.63 -10.25 11.73
N ARG A 37 1.50 -11.58 11.89
CA ARG A 37 2.64 -12.48 12.08
C ARG A 37 3.59 -12.50 10.88
N ALA A 38 3.05 -12.48 9.66
CA ALA A 38 3.86 -12.38 8.45
C ALA A 38 4.63 -11.05 8.41
N LEU A 39 3.98 -9.93 8.73
CA LEU A 39 4.63 -8.62 8.82
C LEU A 39 5.75 -8.62 9.87
N GLN A 40 5.51 -9.18 11.05
CA GLN A 40 6.52 -9.25 12.11
C GLN A 40 7.76 -10.06 11.68
N ARG A 41 7.57 -11.16 10.95
CA ARG A 41 8.69 -11.96 10.40
C ARG A 41 9.50 -11.18 9.37
N ARG A 42 8.85 -10.33 8.56
CA ARG A 42 9.52 -9.46 7.58
C ARG A 42 10.24 -8.29 8.23
N CYS A 43 9.76 -7.85 9.39
CA CYS A 43 10.28 -6.69 10.10
C CYS A 43 10.76 -7.04 11.52
N PRO A 44 11.86 -7.82 11.67
CA PRO A 44 12.44 -8.12 12.99
C PRO A 44 12.85 -6.84 13.73
N GLY A 45 12.57 -6.80 15.03
CA GLY A 45 12.88 -5.66 15.91
C GLY A 45 11.68 -4.76 16.21
N PHE A 46 10.54 -4.95 15.55
CA PHE A 46 9.28 -4.31 15.92
C PHE A 46 8.42 -5.22 16.80
N THR A 47 7.69 -4.62 17.72
CA THR A 47 6.78 -5.35 18.61
C THR A 47 5.51 -5.79 17.86
N ALA A 48 4.87 -6.85 18.33
CA ALA A 48 3.61 -7.34 17.77
C ALA A 48 2.54 -6.22 17.69
N ARG A 49 2.47 -5.37 18.73
CA ARG A 49 1.56 -4.22 18.78
C ARG A 49 1.88 -3.18 17.71
N GLN A 50 3.16 -2.89 17.47
CA GLN A 50 3.57 -1.98 16.39
C GLN A 50 3.19 -2.53 15.02
N CYS A 51 3.48 -3.81 14.76
CA CYS A 51 3.11 -4.48 13.52
C CYS A 51 1.59 -4.46 13.30
N GLN A 52 0.79 -4.81 14.32
CA GLN A 52 -0.66 -4.79 14.22
C GLN A 52 -1.21 -3.38 13.94
N ASN A 53 -0.74 -2.37 14.66
CA ASN A 53 -1.19 -0.99 14.46
C ASN A 53 -0.87 -0.49 13.06
N VAL A 54 0.33 -0.78 12.55
CA VAL A 54 0.73 -0.33 11.21
C VAL A 54 0.00 -1.13 10.13
N PHE A 55 -0.21 -2.44 10.32
CA PHE A 55 -1.00 -3.27 9.42
C PHE A 55 -2.43 -2.75 9.27
N ARG A 56 -3.13 -2.47 10.38
CA ARG A 56 -4.50 -1.92 10.34
C ARG A 56 -4.56 -0.58 9.58
N ARG A 57 -3.56 0.28 9.77
CA ARG A 57 -3.46 1.54 9.00
C ARG A 57 -3.21 1.30 7.51
N ALA A 58 -2.40 0.31 7.17
CA ALA A 58 -2.16 -0.06 5.78
C ALA A 58 -3.40 -0.66 5.12
N VAL A 59 -4.24 -1.36 5.88
CA VAL A 59 -5.57 -1.81 5.43
C VAL A 59 -6.48 -0.61 5.13
N VAL A 60 -6.55 0.38 6.02
CA VAL A 60 -7.31 1.62 5.76
C VAL A 60 -6.77 2.36 4.53
N LEU A 61 -5.45 2.46 4.39
CA LEU A 61 -4.82 3.05 3.20
C LEU A 61 -5.25 2.34 1.91
N TYR A 62 -5.34 1.00 1.94
CA TYR A 62 -5.80 0.22 0.80
C TYR A 62 -7.26 0.54 0.46
N ASP A 63 -8.14 0.53 1.45
CA ASP A 63 -9.57 0.78 1.24
C ASP A 63 -9.81 2.20 0.69
N GLU A 64 -9.08 3.20 1.20
CA GLU A 64 -9.12 4.58 0.69
C GLU A 64 -8.54 4.70 -0.73
N ALA A 65 -7.46 3.97 -1.04
CA ALA A 65 -6.90 3.94 -2.38
C ALA A 65 -7.89 3.33 -3.38
N VAL A 66 -8.59 2.25 -3.01
CA VAL A 66 -9.66 1.65 -3.83
C VAL A 66 -10.78 2.65 -4.08
N ALA A 67 -11.28 3.32 -3.04
CA ALA A 67 -12.34 4.31 -3.19
C ALA A 67 -11.90 5.49 -4.08
N LEU A 68 -10.69 5.99 -3.89
CA LEU A 68 -10.16 7.13 -4.67
C LEU A 68 -9.94 6.77 -6.14
N VAL A 69 -9.37 5.59 -6.41
CA VAL A 69 -9.18 5.10 -7.79
C VAL A 69 -10.52 4.89 -8.48
N ALA A 70 -11.51 4.30 -7.80
CA ALA A 70 -12.85 4.12 -8.36
C ALA A 70 -13.52 5.46 -8.73
N GLN A 71 -13.33 6.50 -7.91
CA GLN A 71 -13.82 7.86 -8.20
C GLN A 71 -13.18 8.50 -9.43
N HIS A 72 -11.97 8.09 -9.79
CA HIS A 72 -11.18 8.68 -10.88
C HIS A 72 -10.89 7.70 -12.03
N ALA A 73 -11.57 6.55 -12.06
CA ALA A 73 -11.24 5.45 -12.96
C ALA A 73 -11.30 5.88 -14.44
N ASP A 74 -12.32 6.62 -14.85
CA ASP A 74 -12.46 7.10 -16.23
C ASP A 74 -11.33 8.04 -16.66
N ALA A 75 -10.85 8.89 -15.75
CA ALA A 75 -9.74 9.79 -16.04
C ALA A 75 -8.42 9.00 -16.18
N LEU A 76 -8.21 8.01 -15.31
CA LEU A 76 -7.04 7.14 -15.35
C LEU A 76 -7.02 6.28 -16.63
N TRP A 77 -8.16 5.75 -17.06
CA TRP A 77 -8.28 5.03 -18.34
C TRP A 77 -7.92 5.91 -19.52
N ARG A 78 -8.47 7.13 -19.60
CA ARG A 78 -8.14 8.08 -20.67
C ARG A 78 -6.67 8.44 -20.71
N GLN A 79 -6.02 8.58 -19.55
CA GLN A 79 -4.57 8.79 -19.50
C GLN A 79 -3.83 7.58 -20.07
N MET A 80 -4.26 6.37 -19.75
CA MET A 80 -3.63 5.14 -20.22
C MET A 80 -3.72 4.97 -21.74
N ASP A 81 -4.86 5.32 -22.35
CA ASP A 81 -5.05 5.25 -23.80
C ASP A 81 -4.10 6.19 -24.57
N VAL A 82 -3.70 7.30 -23.94
CA VAL A 82 -2.81 8.31 -24.53
C VAL A 82 -1.34 8.06 -24.17
N ALA A 83 -1.07 7.35 -23.07
CA ALA A 83 0.28 7.13 -22.57
C ALA A 83 0.99 6.01 -23.35
N ALA A 84 2.04 6.38 -24.10
CA ALA A 84 2.88 5.42 -24.82
C ALA A 84 3.61 4.41 -23.90
N ASP A 85 3.91 4.82 -22.67
CA ASP A 85 4.77 4.07 -21.73
C ASP A 85 4.06 3.64 -20.42
N TRP A 86 2.73 3.54 -20.41
CA TRP A 86 1.96 3.11 -19.23
C TRP A 86 2.22 3.97 -17.96
N CYS A 87 2.69 5.19 -18.15
CA CYS A 87 3.03 6.10 -17.06
C CYS A 87 1.82 6.94 -16.70
N LEU A 88 1.07 6.52 -15.70
CA LEU A 88 -0.03 7.31 -15.13
C LEU A 88 0.53 8.46 -14.31
N ASP A 89 0.01 9.66 -14.53
CA ASP A 89 0.25 10.78 -13.63
C ASP A 89 -0.66 10.66 -12.42
N LEU A 90 -0.07 10.29 -11.29
CA LEU A 90 -0.75 10.07 -10.03
C LEU A 90 -0.51 11.21 -9.03
N GLY A 91 0.09 12.33 -9.44
CA GLY A 91 0.50 13.41 -8.53
C GLY A 91 -0.65 13.91 -7.63
N ASP A 92 -1.75 14.32 -8.25
CA ASP A 92 -2.92 14.85 -7.54
C ASP A 92 -3.58 13.79 -6.64
N LEU A 93 -3.69 12.55 -7.13
CA LEU A 93 -4.26 11.44 -6.37
C LEU A 93 -3.38 11.05 -5.18
N VAL A 94 -2.05 11.13 -5.33
CA VAL A 94 -1.10 10.90 -4.23
C VAL A 94 -1.32 11.94 -3.14
N ASP A 95 -1.44 13.23 -3.49
CA ASP A 95 -1.64 14.28 -2.51
C ASP A 95 -3.02 14.20 -1.85
N GLU A 96 -4.06 13.81 -2.60
CA GLU A 96 -5.36 13.54 -2.03
C GLU A 96 -5.35 12.36 -1.04
N LEU A 97 -4.76 11.22 -1.43
CA LEU A 97 -4.66 10.05 -0.57
C LEU A 97 -3.82 10.34 0.68
N ARG A 98 -2.79 11.20 0.56
CA ARG A 98 -1.99 11.67 1.70
C ARG A 98 -2.80 12.51 2.69
N ARG A 99 -3.73 13.33 2.21
CA ARG A 99 -4.65 14.11 3.07
C ARG A 99 -5.60 13.18 3.83
N ARG A 100 -6.13 12.14 3.18
CA ARG A 100 -7.05 11.17 3.80
C ARG A 100 -6.33 10.24 4.79
N CYS A 101 -5.16 9.74 4.41
CA CYS A 101 -4.40 8.73 5.15
C CYS A 101 -2.94 9.16 5.36
N PRO A 102 -2.65 10.14 6.23
CA PRO A 102 -1.27 10.58 6.45
C PRO A 102 -0.44 9.47 7.13
N ARG A 103 0.89 9.61 7.08
CA ARG A 103 1.94 8.84 7.83
C ARG A 103 2.68 7.77 7.05
N PHE A 104 2.39 7.55 5.77
CA PHE A 104 3.22 6.69 4.93
C PHE A 104 4.27 7.52 4.18
N PRO A 105 5.38 6.92 3.74
CA PRO A 105 6.29 7.56 2.79
C PRO A 105 5.57 7.83 1.46
N VAL A 106 5.93 8.91 0.75
CA VAL A 106 5.32 9.31 -0.53
C VAL A 106 5.28 8.15 -1.54
N TRP A 107 6.37 7.40 -1.64
CA TRP A 107 6.46 6.27 -2.57
C TRP A 107 5.40 5.18 -2.32
N VAL A 108 4.96 4.98 -1.06
CA VAL A 108 3.93 3.99 -0.74
C VAL A 108 2.58 4.38 -1.33
N TYR A 109 2.22 5.67 -1.32
CA TYR A 109 0.98 6.14 -1.93
C TYR A 109 0.98 5.92 -3.44
N ARG A 110 2.10 6.24 -4.10
CA ARG A 110 2.24 6.02 -5.55
C ARG A 110 2.11 4.55 -5.92
N VAL A 111 2.80 3.67 -5.18
CA VAL A 111 2.67 2.22 -5.34
C VAL A 111 1.24 1.77 -5.05
N ALA A 112 0.58 2.32 -4.03
CA ALA A 112 -0.76 1.92 -3.66
C ALA A 112 -1.80 2.20 -4.75
N LEU A 113 -1.78 3.42 -5.28
CA LEU A 113 -2.69 3.84 -6.34
C LEU A 113 -2.46 3.03 -7.63
N GLY A 114 -1.20 2.90 -8.06
CA GLY A 114 -0.87 2.11 -9.25
C GLY A 114 -1.25 0.64 -9.11
N TRP A 115 -0.97 0.03 -7.94
CA TRP A 115 -1.32 -1.37 -7.68
C TRP A 115 -2.84 -1.59 -7.64
N VAL A 116 -3.59 -0.69 -6.98
CA VAL A 116 -5.05 -0.75 -6.90
C VAL A 116 -5.69 -0.59 -8.28
N PHE A 117 -5.25 0.39 -9.07
CA PHE A 117 -5.77 0.58 -10.42
C PHE A 117 -5.49 -0.64 -11.29
N PHE A 118 -4.27 -1.17 -11.26
CA PHE A 118 -3.93 -2.41 -11.94
C PHE A 118 -4.83 -3.58 -11.53
N TRP A 119 -4.99 -3.81 -10.22
CA TRP A 119 -5.71 -4.98 -9.73
C TRP A 119 -7.22 -4.94 -9.97
N HIS A 120 -7.85 -3.76 -9.85
CA HIS A 120 -9.31 -3.61 -9.93
C HIS A 120 -9.82 -3.22 -11.30
N HIS A 121 -8.97 -2.68 -12.17
CA HIS A 121 -9.41 -2.18 -13.48
C HIS A 121 -8.64 -2.78 -14.66
N LEU A 122 -7.34 -3.08 -14.54
CA LEU A 122 -6.54 -3.58 -15.67
C LEU A 122 -6.48 -5.10 -15.79
N LYS A 123 -6.80 -5.82 -14.71
CA LYS A 123 -6.65 -7.26 -14.63
C LYS A 123 -7.82 -8.03 -15.24
#